data_AF-A0A972PY61-F1
#
_entry.id   AF-A0A972PY61-F1
#
_cell.length_a   1.000
_cell.length_b   1.000
_cell.length_c   1.000
_cell.angle_alpha   90.00
_cell.angle_beta   90.00
_cell.angle_gamma   90.00
#
_symmetry.space_group_name_H-M   'P 1'
#
loop_
_entity.id
_entity.type
_entity.pdbx_description
1 polymer ?
#
loop_
_entity_poly.entity_id
_entity_poly.type
_entity_poly.pdbx_seq_one_letter_code
_entity_poly.pdbx_strand_id
1 'polypeptide(L)'
;MEAAKGRGNGRGEIRVKLPISREERESLRAGDLLLLSGRMVTARDQAHRRLVELLERGERLPFRLEGETIYYAGPSPAPEGKPSGSVGPTTASRMDPFTPRLAAEGVAAFIGKGPRSAAVRRALREHGSLYLVGVGGAAALLGSRVRGIRAVAFPELGPEAVYELEVEDFPVIVGYDLAGGDVFSHLERERDDPDPPV
;
A
#
# COMPACT_ATOMS: atom_id res chain seq x y z
N MET A 1 -21.83 21.67 3.21
CA MET A 1 -20.64 22.53 3.41
C MET A 1 -20.37 22.53 4.90
N GLU A 2 -19.56 21.58 5.40
CA GLU A 2 -19.28 21.49 6.83
C GLU A 2 -17.82 21.11 7.07
N ALA A 3 -17.10 22.13 7.53
CA ALA A 3 -15.91 22.16 8.38
C ALA A 3 -14.77 21.17 8.08
N ALA A 4 -13.75 21.71 7.39
CA ALA A 4 -12.36 21.32 7.57
C ALA A 4 -12.00 21.38 9.07
N LYS A 5 -11.86 20.22 9.72
CA LYS A 5 -11.30 20.14 11.08
C LYS A 5 -9.81 20.45 11.02
N GLY A 6 -9.42 21.44 11.82
CA GLY A 6 -8.10 22.04 11.86
C GLY A 6 -6.97 21.04 12.12
N ARG A 7 -5.84 21.29 11.45
CA ARG A 7 -4.59 20.59 11.68
C ARG A 7 -3.91 21.21 12.89
N GLY A 8 -4.08 20.59 14.06
CA GLY A 8 -3.32 20.89 15.26
C GLY A 8 -1.84 20.52 15.05
N ASN A 9 -0.96 21.42 15.47
CA ASN A 9 0.48 21.23 15.41
C ASN A 9 0.91 20.22 16.49
N GLY A 10 0.98 18.94 16.12
CA GLY A 10 1.33 17.81 16.98
C GLY A 10 0.82 16.53 16.34
N ARG A 11 1.65 15.80 15.58
CA ARG A 11 1.18 14.78 14.62
C ARG A 11 0.63 13.54 15.33
N GLY A 12 -0.64 13.60 15.71
CA GLY A 12 -1.45 12.44 16.05
C GLY A 12 -1.81 11.60 14.83
N GLU A 13 -2.45 10.47 15.08
CA GLU A 13 -2.98 9.57 14.05
C GLU A 13 -4.07 10.23 13.18
N ILE A 14 -4.03 10.00 11.86
CA ILE A 14 -5.03 10.46 10.90
C ILE A 14 -5.91 9.27 10.48
N ARG A 15 -7.21 9.35 10.76
CA ARG A 15 -8.17 8.32 10.32
C ARG A 15 -8.60 8.58 8.87
N VAL A 16 -8.48 7.58 8.02
CA VAL A 16 -8.79 7.66 6.58
C VAL A 16 -9.74 6.54 6.20
N LYS A 17 -10.81 6.89 5.48
CA LYS A 17 -11.73 5.89 4.91
C LYS A 17 -11.25 5.47 3.52
N LEU A 18 -11.41 4.18 3.22
CA LEU A 18 -11.14 3.63 1.90
C LEU A 18 -12.43 3.61 1.06
N PRO A 19 -12.35 3.90 -0.25
CA PRO A 19 -11.17 4.32 -1.01
C PRO A 19 -10.70 5.74 -0.66
N ILE A 20 -9.38 5.97 -0.69
CA ILE A 20 -8.80 7.29 -0.35
C ILE A 20 -9.11 8.27 -1.48
N SER A 21 -9.80 9.37 -1.16
CA SER A 21 -10.11 10.39 -2.16
C SER A 21 -8.84 11.06 -2.71
N ARG A 22 -8.94 11.66 -3.90
CA ARG A 22 -7.83 12.41 -4.49
C ARG A 22 -7.42 13.60 -3.61
N GLU A 23 -8.40 14.32 -3.08
CA GLU A 23 -8.21 15.47 -2.18
C GLU A 23 -7.49 15.06 -0.90
N GLU A 24 -7.90 13.94 -0.27
CA GLU A 24 -7.19 13.41 0.91
C GLU A 24 -5.73 13.08 0.57
N ARG A 25 -5.46 12.37 -0.54
CA ARG A 25 -4.10 12.01 -0.97
C ARG A 25 -3.20 13.23 -1.15
N GLU A 26 -3.71 14.30 -1.77
CA GLU A 26 -2.96 15.56 -1.97
C GLU A 26 -2.67 16.28 -0.65
N SER A 27 -3.48 16.03 0.38
CA SER A 27 -3.41 16.68 1.67
C SER A 27 -2.43 16.01 2.65
N LEU A 28 -2.11 14.73 2.43
CA LEU A 28 -1.23 13.90 3.25
C LEU A 28 0.25 14.18 2.98
N ARG A 29 1.11 13.98 3.98
CA ARG A 29 2.55 14.20 3.89
C ARG A 29 3.34 13.00 4.38
N ALA A 30 4.55 12.83 3.84
CA ALA A 30 5.46 11.78 4.25
C ALA A 30 5.70 11.83 5.76
N GLY A 31 5.63 10.66 6.40
CA GLY A 31 5.70 10.47 7.85
C GLY A 31 4.37 10.58 8.59
N ASP A 32 3.28 10.95 7.93
CA ASP A 32 1.95 10.93 8.58
C ASP A 32 1.56 9.48 8.93
N LEU A 33 1.10 9.28 10.17
CA LEU A 33 0.56 8.01 10.65
C LEU A 33 -0.92 7.93 10.30
N LEU A 34 -1.32 6.92 9.54
CA LEU A 34 -2.70 6.71 9.14
C LEU A 34 -3.32 5.49 9.81
N LEU A 35 -4.61 5.58 10.09
CA LEU A 35 -5.48 4.46 10.46
C LEU A 35 -6.52 4.30 9.33
N LEU A 36 -6.35 3.27 8.50
CA LEU A 36 -7.22 3.01 7.36
C LEU A 36 -8.42 2.16 7.79
N SER A 37 -9.62 2.52 7.32
CA SER A 37 -10.83 1.71 7.52
C SER A 37 -11.62 1.56 6.23
N GLY A 38 -12.15 0.37 5.98
CA GLY A 38 -12.89 -0.02 4.78
C GLY A 38 -12.18 -1.09 3.97
N ARG A 39 -12.50 -1.14 2.68
CA ARG A 39 -12.05 -2.19 1.77
C ARG A 39 -10.68 -1.89 1.15
N MET A 40 -9.79 -2.88 1.13
CA MET A 40 -8.58 -2.90 0.30
C MET A 40 -8.35 -4.29 -0.29
N VAL A 41 -7.41 -4.44 -1.21
CA VAL A 41 -7.04 -5.75 -1.76
C VAL A 41 -5.60 -6.10 -1.47
N THR A 42 -5.30 -7.37 -1.19
CA THR A 42 -3.94 -7.87 -1.24
C THR A 42 -3.57 -8.26 -2.66
N ALA A 43 -2.38 -7.92 -3.10
CA ALA A 43 -1.79 -8.52 -4.29
C ALA A 43 -0.27 -8.44 -4.15
N ARG A 44 0.44 -9.50 -4.54
CA ARG A 44 1.91 -9.50 -4.58
C ARG A 44 2.41 -10.09 -5.89
N ASP A 45 3.65 -10.56 -5.89
CA ASP A 45 4.47 -10.98 -7.03
C ASP A 45 3.68 -11.58 -8.22
N GLN A 46 3.04 -12.75 -8.09
CA GLN A 46 2.33 -13.39 -9.21
C GLN A 46 1.03 -12.69 -9.61
N ALA A 47 0.25 -12.18 -8.65
CA ALA A 47 -0.97 -11.43 -8.95
C ALA A 47 -0.66 -10.13 -9.71
N HIS A 48 0.39 -9.40 -9.33
CA HIS A 48 0.81 -8.18 -10.05
C HIS A 48 1.17 -8.48 -11.49
N ARG A 49 1.98 -9.53 -11.70
CA ARG A 49 2.36 -9.97 -13.04
C ARG A 49 1.13 -10.24 -13.91
N ARG A 50 0.19 -11.03 -13.40
CA ARG A 50 -1.02 -11.40 -14.15
C ARG A 50 -1.95 -10.23 -14.42
N LEU A 51 -2.09 -9.30 -13.47
CA LEU A 51 -2.85 -8.06 -13.67
C LEU A 51 -2.25 -7.22 -14.81
N VAL A 52 -0.92 -7.07 -14.83
CA VAL A 52 -0.22 -6.34 -15.90
C VAL A 52 -0.35 -7.07 -17.25
N GLU A 53 -0.18 -8.39 -17.30
CA GLU A 53 -0.35 -9.18 -18.52
C GLU A 53 -1.79 -9.08 -19.10
N LEU A 54 -2.82 -9.01 -18.23
CA LEU A 54 -4.20 -8.75 -18.68
C LEU A 54 -4.33 -7.35 -19.30
N LEU A 55 -3.76 -6.33 -18.66
CA LEU A 55 -3.77 -4.95 -19.18
C LEU A 55 -3.05 -4.82 -20.52
N GLU A 56 -1.90 -5.48 -20.68
CA GLU A 56 -1.11 -5.46 -21.92
C GLU A 56 -1.84 -6.14 -23.08
N ARG A 57 -2.69 -7.13 -22.79
CA ARG A 57 -3.55 -7.79 -23.77
C ARG A 57 -4.89 -7.08 -24.01
N GLY A 58 -5.15 -5.97 -23.31
CA GLY A 58 -6.44 -5.27 -23.38
C GLY A 58 -7.61 -6.09 -22.82
N GLU A 59 -7.33 -7.07 -21.97
CA GLU A 59 -8.34 -7.93 -21.37
C GLU A 59 -8.99 -7.25 -20.16
N ARG A 60 -10.22 -7.70 -19.82
CA ARG A 60 -10.93 -7.19 -18.65
C ARG A 60 -10.25 -7.66 -17.37
N LEU A 61 -10.04 -6.74 -16.43
CA LEU A 61 -9.55 -7.06 -15.11
C LEU A 61 -10.63 -7.71 -14.23
N PRO A 62 -10.22 -8.59 -13.28
CA PRO A 62 -11.15 -9.26 -12.38
C PRO A 62 -11.78 -8.33 -11.33
N PHE A 63 -11.23 -7.13 -11.13
CA PHE A 63 -11.77 -6.07 -10.28
C PHE A 63 -11.28 -4.70 -10.76
N ARG A 64 -11.89 -3.61 -10.26
CA ARG A 64 -11.53 -2.23 -10.61
C ARG A 64 -10.27 -1.80 -9.85
N LEU A 65 -9.28 -1.26 -10.57
CA LEU A 65 -8.05 -0.71 -9.98
C LEU A 65 -8.19 0.76 -9.55
N GLU A 66 -8.99 1.54 -10.28
CA GLU A 66 -9.18 2.96 -9.99
C GLU A 66 -9.72 3.18 -8.58
N GLY A 67 -9.00 3.97 -7.78
CA GLY A 67 -9.33 4.27 -6.39
C GLY A 67 -8.94 3.17 -5.40
N GLU A 68 -8.46 2.01 -5.86
CA GLU A 68 -8.16 0.86 -5.00
C GLU A 68 -6.89 1.08 -4.18
N THR A 69 -6.84 0.46 -3.00
CA THR A 69 -5.63 0.34 -2.19
C THR A 69 -5.08 -1.07 -2.30
N ILE A 70 -3.85 -1.22 -2.81
CA ILE A 70 -3.20 -2.52 -3.02
C ILE A 70 -2.17 -2.77 -1.92
N TYR A 71 -2.43 -3.78 -1.09
CA TYR A 71 -1.56 -4.23 -0.02
C TYR A 71 -0.68 -5.42 -0.45
N TYR A 72 0.64 -5.24 -0.41
CA TYR A 72 1.59 -6.30 -0.71
C TYR A 72 1.71 -7.26 0.47
N ALA A 73 0.80 -8.23 0.54
CA ALA A 73 0.76 -9.24 1.57
C ALA A 73 0.22 -10.56 1.04
N GLY A 74 0.60 -11.65 1.71
CA GLY A 74 -0.05 -12.96 1.60
C GLY A 74 -0.65 -13.29 2.96
N PRO A 75 -1.97 -13.22 3.14
CA PRO A 75 -2.60 -13.51 4.43
C PRO A 75 -2.39 -14.98 4.80
N SER A 76 -2.04 -15.24 6.06
CA SER A 76 -1.95 -16.62 6.57
C SER A 76 -3.35 -17.19 6.84
N PRO A 77 -3.52 -18.52 6.88
CA PRO A 77 -4.77 -19.14 7.27
C PRO A 77 -5.32 -18.58 8.59
N ALA A 78 -6.63 -18.39 8.65
CA ALA A 78 -7.30 -17.90 9.85
C ALA A 78 -7.36 -19.01 10.92
N PRO A 79 -6.97 -18.72 12.17
CA PRO A 79 -7.29 -19.61 13.30
C PRO A 79 -8.80 -19.76 13.47
N GLU A 80 -9.22 -20.83 14.14
CA GLU A 80 -10.63 -21.06 14.46
C GLU A 80 -11.25 -19.86 15.19
N GLY A 81 -12.43 -19.43 14.74
CA GLY A 81 -13.17 -18.30 15.30
C GLY A 81 -12.58 -16.91 15.03
N LYS A 82 -11.51 -16.79 14.22
CA LYS A 82 -10.92 -15.49 13.85
C LYS A 82 -11.19 -15.15 12.38
N PRO A 83 -11.39 -13.86 12.05
CA PRO A 83 -11.62 -13.43 10.67
C PRO A 83 -10.36 -13.55 9.78
N SER A 84 -9.18 -13.51 10.38
CA SER A 84 -7.91 -13.55 9.66
C SER A 84 -6.79 -14.13 10.53
N GLY A 85 -5.80 -14.73 9.87
CA GLY A 85 -4.49 -14.98 10.45
C GLY A 85 -3.63 -13.72 10.43
N SER A 86 -2.31 -13.90 10.54
CA SER A 86 -1.34 -12.82 10.39
C SER A 86 -1.29 -12.29 8.95
N VAL A 87 -1.19 -10.97 8.79
CA VAL A 87 -1.16 -10.31 7.47
C VAL A 87 -0.08 -9.24 7.45
N GLY A 88 1.18 -9.66 7.39
CA GLY A 88 2.34 -8.75 7.38
C GLY A 88 2.70 -8.23 5.97
N PRO A 89 3.29 -7.03 5.86
CA PRO A 89 3.74 -6.48 4.59
C PRO A 89 4.94 -7.27 4.07
N THR A 90 5.02 -7.38 2.74
CA THR A 90 6.20 -7.90 2.05
C THR A 90 7.02 -6.77 1.40
N THR A 91 8.26 -7.08 1.06
CA THR A 91 9.21 -6.13 0.48
C THR A 91 8.64 -5.55 -0.82
N ALA A 92 8.44 -4.23 -0.84
CA ALA A 92 7.76 -3.52 -1.92
C ALA A 92 8.55 -3.51 -3.23
N SER A 93 9.89 -3.48 -3.15
CA SER A 93 10.76 -3.41 -4.32
C SER A 93 10.55 -4.54 -5.34
N ARG A 94 10.03 -5.71 -4.91
CA ARG A 94 9.72 -6.83 -5.81
C ARG A 94 8.59 -6.53 -6.79
N MET A 95 7.73 -5.55 -6.47
CA MET A 95 6.62 -5.12 -7.33
C MET A 95 6.99 -3.89 -8.19
N ASP A 96 8.22 -3.37 -8.10
CA ASP A 96 8.65 -2.18 -8.84
C ASP A 96 8.44 -2.29 -10.36
N PRO A 97 8.70 -3.43 -11.02
CA PRO A 97 8.48 -3.56 -12.46
C PRO A 97 7.02 -3.38 -12.88
N PHE A 98 6.06 -3.69 -11.99
CA PHE A 98 4.62 -3.68 -12.29
C PHE A 98 3.92 -2.40 -11.83
N THR A 99 4.46 -1.77 -10.77
CA THR A 99 3.77 -0.68 -10.06
C THR A 99 3.46 0.53 -10.94
N PRO A 100 4.38 1.02 -11.83
CA PRO A 100 4.07 2.16 -12.69
C PRO A 100 2.85 1.91 -13.59
N ARG A 101 2.75 0.70 -14.16
CA ARG A 101 1.62 0.32 -15.03
C ARG A 101 0.30 0.30 -14.25
N LEU A 102 0.30 -0.24 -13.03
CA LEU A 102 -0.89 -0.28 -12.18
C LEU A 102 -1.27 1.12 -11.66
N ALA A 103 -0.29 1.96 -11.32
CA ALA A 103 -0.53 3.34 -10.92
C ALA A 103 -1.23 4.14 -12.04
N ALA A 104 -0.84 3.92 -13.30
CA ALA A 104 -1.48 4.53 -14.46
C ALA A 104 -2.96 4.15 -14.64
N GLU A 105 -3.41 3.02 -14.06
CA GLU A 105 -4.83 2.62 -14.01
C GLU A 105 -5.62 3.26 -12.85
N GLY A 106 -5.01 4.21 -12.14
CA GLY A 106 -5.68 5.00 -11.11
C GLY A 106 -5.69 4.38 -9.72
N VAL A 107 -4.81 3.41 -9.42
CA VAL A 107 -4.65 2.87 -8.06
C VAL A 107 -4.35 4.02 -7.09
N ALA A 108 -5.11 4.10 -5.99
CA ALA A 108 -5.00 5.22 -5.05
C ALA A 108 -3.76 5.12 -4.16
N ALA A 109 -3.46 3.91 -3.68
CA ALA A 109 -2.33 3.68 -2.80
C ALA A 109 -1.77 2.26 -2.92
N PHE A 110 -0.47 2.13 -2.67
CA PHE A 110 0.22 0.85 -2.52
C PHE A 110 0.78 0.73 -1.11
N ILE A 111 0.56 -0.40 -0.44
CA ILE A 111 1.07 -0.67 0.91
C ILE A 111 2.14 -1.77 0.84
N GLY A 112 3.33 -1.52 1.38
CA GLY A 112 4.42 -2.51 1.43
C GLY A 112 5.45 -2.20 2.51
N LYS A 113 6.65 -2.79 2.43
CA LYS A 113 7.79 -2.41 3.28
C LYS A 113 9.07 -2.12 2.48
N GLY A 114 9.88 -1.22 2.99
CA GLY A 114 11.18 -0.84 2.43
C GLY A 114 11.10 0.25 1.34
N PRO A 115 12.26 0.79 0.92
CA PRO A 115 12.34 1.80 -0.12
C PRO A 115 12.03 1.22 -1.51
N ARG A 116 11.73 2.11 -2.46
CA ARG A 116 11.40 1.77 -3.85
C ARG A 116 12.21 2.60 -4.83
N SER A 117 12.31 2.12 -6.07
CA SER A 117 13.06 2.79 -7.13
C SER A 117 12.55 4.19 -7.45
N ALA A 118 13.44 5.02 -7.99
CA ALA A 118 13.11 6.35 -8.47
C ALA A 118 12.03 6.34 -9.57
N ALA A 119 12.01 5.28 -10.40
CA ALA A 119 10.99 5.11 -11.43
C ALA A 119 9.58 4.96 -10.83
N VAL A 120 9.44 4.15 -9.76
CA VAL A 120 8.19 4.03 -9.02
C VAL A 120 7.83 5.34 -8.35
N ARG A 121 8.76 5.98 -7.63
CA ARG A 121 8.50 7.27 -6.96
C ARG A 121 7.96 8.33 -7.93
N ARG A 122 8.54 8.42 -9.13
CA ARG A 122 8.05 9.32 -10.19
C ARG A 122 6.64 8.94 -10.66
N ALA A 123 6.42 7.67 -11.01
CA ALA A 123 5.12 7.21 -11.52
C ALA A 123 3.99 7.41 -10.50
N LEU A 124 4.26 7.16 -9.21
CA LEU A 124 3.30 7.39 -8.14
C LEU A 124 2.87 8.86 -8.07
N ARG A 125 3.83 9.80 -8.13
CA ARG A 125 3.52 11.24 -8.15
C ARG A 125 2.75 11.65 -9.40
N GLU A 126 3.16 11.16 -10.56
CA GLU A 126 2.54 11.44 -11.86
C GLU A 126 1.06 11.01 -11.89
N HIS A 127 0.75 9.84 -11.32
CA HIS A 127 -0.61 9.29 -11.31
C HIS A 127 -1.38 9.58 -10.01
N GLY A 128 -0.79 10.36 -9.09
CA GLY A 128 -1.41 10.74 -7.82
C GLY A 128 -1.53 9.61 -6.81
N SER A 129 -0.81 8.49 -6.97
CA SER A 129 -0.83 7.34 -6.06
C SER A 129 0.09 7.56 -4.85
N LEU A 130 -0.34 7.14 -3.66
CA LEU A 130 0.52 7.12 -2.47
C LEU A 130 1.31 5.82 -2.36
N TYR A 131 2.49 5.89 -1.73
CA TYR A 131 3.12 4.71 -1.13
C TYR A 131 2.99 4.79 0.38
N LEU A 132 2.42 3.76 0.96
CA LEU A 132 2.22 3.62 2.39
C LEU A 132 3.09 2.46 2.90
N VAL A 133 3.76 2.68 4.02
CA VAL A 133 4.62 1.70 4.66
C VAL A 133 3.80 0.97 5.71
N GLY A 134 3.63 -0.33 5.52
CA GLY A 134 3.11 -1.22 6.55
C GLY A 134 4.18 -1.50 7.62
N VAL A 135 3.75 -1.67 8.87
CA VAL A 135 4.67 -1.92 9.99
C VAL A 135 5.21 -3.36 9.93
N GLY A 136 6.46 -3.51 9.51
CA GLY A 136 7.16 -4.80 9.47
C GLY A 136 7.27 -5.42 10.87
N GLY A 137 7.15 -6.75 10.97
CA GLY A 137 7.23 -7.48 12.25
C GLY A 137 5.93 -7.48 13.06
N ALA A 138 4.95 -6.64 12.73
CA ALA A 138 3.67 -6.54 13.43
C ALA A 138 2.53 -7.36 12.77
N ALA A 139 2.84 -8.48 12.10
CA ALA A 139 1.87 -9.20 11.27
C ALA A 139 0.62 -9.70 12.03
N ALA A 140 0.77 -10.08 13.31
CA ALA A 140 -0.34 -10.46 14.16
C ALA A 140 -1.24 -9.27 14.53
N LEU A 141 -0.65 -8.10 14.79
CA LEU A 141 -1.39 -6.85 15.01
C LEU A 141 -2.15 -6.44 13.75
N LEU A 142 -1.49 -6.47 12.59
CA LEU A 142 -2.15 -6.13 11.32
C LEU A 142 -3.28 -7.11 11.01
N GLY A 143 -3.09 -8.41 11.28
CA GLY A 143 -4.15 -9.42 11.18
C GLY A 143 -5.34 -9.16 12.11
N SER A 144 -5.12 -8.61 13.31
CA SER A 144 -6.21 -8.30 14.25
C SER A 144 -7.06 -7.09 13.83
N ARG A 145 -6.59 -6.31 12.86
CA ARG A 145 -7.33 -5.20 12.21
C ARG A 145 -8.17 -5.64 11.03
N VAL A 146 -8.02 -6.89 10.57
CA VAL A 146 -8.84 -7.46 9.51
C VAL A 146 -10.15 -7.99 10.10
N ARG A 147 -11.27 -7.60 9.49
CA ARG A 147 -12.64 -7.99 9.85
C ARG A 147 -13.24 -9.03 8.91
N GLY A 148 -12.73 -9.10 7.69
CA GLY A 148 -13.12 -10.13 6.72
C GLY A 148 -12.09 -10.28 5.62
N ILE A 149 -12.05 -11.49 5.04
CA ILE A 149 -11.18 -11.84 3.92
C ILE A 149 -11.95 -12.68 2.92
N ARG A 150 -11.82 -12.37 1.63
CA ARG A 150 -12.34 -13.23 0.54
C ARG A 150 -11.44 -13.18 -0.69
N ALA A 151 -11.23 -14.32 -1.34
CA ALA A 151 -10.52 -14.35 -2.61
C ALA A 151 -11.39 -13.69 -3.70
N VAL A 152 -10.81 -12.79 -4.48
CA VAL A 152 -11.50 -12.05 -5.56
C VAL A 152 -10.86 -12.25 -6.92
N ALA A 153 -9.60 -12.69 -6.98
CA ALA A 153 -8.98 -13.09 -8.24
C ALA A 153 -7.88 -14.14 -8.02
N PHE A 154 -7.71 -15.00 -9.02
CA PHE A 154 -6.64 -15.98 -9.11
C PHE A 154 -6.51 -16.90 -7.88
N PRO A 155 -7.60 -17.53 -7.40
CA PRO A 155 -7.58 -18.39 -6.21
C PRO A 155 -6.55 -19.53 -6.29
N GLU A 156 -6.23 -19.99 -7.50
CA GLU A 156 -5.19 -20.99 -7.77
C GLU A 156 -3.78 -20.58 -7.34
N LEU A 157 -3.54 -19.27 -7.12
CA LEU A 157 -2.25 -18.75 -6.64
C LEU A 157 -2.07 -18.90 -5.11
N GLY A 158 -3.06 -19.44 -4.40
CA GLY A 158 -2.98 -19.65 -2.95
C GLY A 158 -2.66 -18.34 -2.20
N PRO A 159 -1.62 -18.28 -1.36
CA PRO A 159 -1.23 -17.06 -0.64
C PRO A 159 -0.88 -15.86 -1.53
N GLU A 160 -0.73 -16.04 -2.84
CA GLU A 160 -0.50 -14.94 -3.81
C GLU A 160 -1.76 -14.54 -4.59
N ALA A 161 -2.91 -15.18 -4.31
CA ALA A 161 -4.19 -14.76 -4.87
C ALA A 161 -4.52 -13.31 -4.45
N VAL A 162 -5.43 -12.68 -5.18
CA VAL A 162 -5.96 -11.39 -4.77
C VAL A 162 -7.06 -11.62 -3.75
N TYR A 163 -6.85 -11.14 -2.53
CA TYR A 163 -7.85 -11.17 -1.48
C TYR A 163 -8.38 -9.76 -1.23
N GLU A 164 -9.70 -9.61 -1.16
CA GLU A 164 -10.31 -8.42 -0.59
C GLU A 164 -10.29 -8.54 0.93
N LEU A 165 -9.85 -7.48 1.60
CA LEU A 165 -9.84 -7.32 3.04
C LEU A 165 -10.80 -6.21 3.45
N GLU A 166 -11.64 -6.48 4.43
CA GLU A 166 -12.32 -5.44 5.21
C GLU A 166 -11.47 -5.14 6.44
N VAL A 167 -11.03 -3.89 6.61
CA VAL A 167 -10.16 -3.51 7.73
C VAL A 167 -10.72 -2.37 8.56
N GLU A 168 -10.33 -2.34 9.83
CA GLU A 168 -10.70 -1.30 10.80
C GLU A 168 -9.45 -0.84 11.55
N ASP A 169 -9.21 0.47 11.52
CA ASP A 169 -8.03 1.12 12.12
C ASP A 169 -6.70 0.41 11.75
N PHE A 170 -6.53 0.10 10.47
CA PHE A 170 -5.32 -0.55 9.95
C PHE A 170 -4.15 0.45 9.88
N PRO A 171 -3.07 0.25 10.66
CA PRO A 171 -2.03 1.26 10.80
C PRO A 171 -1.02 1.21 9.64
N VAL A 172 -0.75 2.36 9.04
CA VAL A 172 0.30 2.56 8.03
C VAL A 172 0.95 3.93 8.19
N ILE A 173 2.10 4.14 7.56
CA ILE A 173 2.79 5.42 7.51
C ILE A 173 2.85 5.89 6.05
N VAL A 174 2.64 7.18 5.78
CA VAL A 174 2.88 7.71 4.43
C VAL A 174 4.38 7.66 4.13
N GLY A 175 4.79 6.78 3.22
CA GLY A 175 6.17 6.61 2.81
C GLY A 175 6.60 7.62 1.76
N TYR A 176 5.80 7.72 0.69
CA TYR A 176 5.93 8.73 -0.36
C TYR A 176 4.62 9.49 -0.50
N ASP A 177 4.71 10.82 -0.42
CA ASP A 177 3.57 11.71 -0.66
C ASP A 177 3.58 12.31 -2.07
N LEU A 178 2.49 13.00 -2.43
CA LEU A 178 2.36 13.63 -3.75
C LEU A 178 3.15 14.94 -3.88
N ALA A 179 3.55 15.55 -2.76
CA ALA A 179 4.36 16.76 -2.70
C ALA A 179 5.87 16.48 -2.91
N GLY A 180 6.27 15.20 -3.00
CA GLY A 180 7.65 14.78 -3.16
C GLY A 180 8.39 14.45 -1.85
N GLY A 181 7.67 14.35 -0.74
CA GLY A 181 8.20 13.88 0.54
C GLY A 181 8.53 12.38 0.50
N ASP A 182 9.61 12.01 1.18
CA ASP A 182 10.16 10.65 1.21
C ASP A 182 10.74 10.33 2.61
N VAL A 183 10.14 9.36 3.31
CA VAL A 183 10.61 8.92 4.64
C VAL A 183 11.95 8.16 4.61
N PHE A 184 12.34 7.63 3.46
CA PHE A 184 13.57 6.87 3.23
C PHE A 184 14.72 7.75 2.71
N SER A 185 14.52 9.05 2.53
CA SER A 185 15.52 9.99 2.00
C SER A 185 16.88 9.98 2.73
N HIS A 186 16.90 9.59 4.01
CA HIS A 186 18.14 9.43 4.77
C HIS A 186 18.97 8.20 4.36
N LEU A 187 18.34 7.13 3.87
CA LEU A 187 19.03 5.91 3.42
C LEU A 187 19.80 6.11 2.11
N GLU A 188 19.51 7.19 1.37
CA GLU A 188 20.22 7.53 0.14
C GLU A 188 21.51 8.29 0.42
N ARG A 189 21.61 8.97 1.58
CA ARG A 189 22.81 9.74 1.97
C ARG A 189 23.97 8.85 2.41
N GLU A 190 23.70 7.64 2.92
CA GLU A 190 24.73 6.69 3.38
C GLU A 190 25.42 5.92 2.24
N ARG A 191 24.96 6.06 0.99
CA ARG A 191 25.58 5.40 -0.18
C ARG A 191 26.67 6.23 -0.86
N ASP A 192 26.78 7.52 -0.52
CA ASP A 192 27.76 8.45 -1.07
C ASP A 192 28.87 8.83 -0.07
N ASP A 193 28.88 8.23 1.13
CA ASP A 193 29.98 8.42 2.07
C ASP A 193 31.08 7.38 1.76
N PRO A 194 32.25 7.78 1.24
CA PRO A 194 33.37 6.86 1.11
C PRO A 194 33.76 6.43 2.52
N ASP A 195 33.89 5.11 2.75
CA ASP A 195 34.37 4.56 4.02
C ASP A 195 35.54 5.38 4.56
N PRO A 196 35.56 5.71 5.87
CA PRO A 196 36.70 6.39 6.45
C PRO A 196 37.95 5.53 6.22
N PRO A 197 39.09 6.13 5.85
CA PRO A 197 40.29 5.37 5.57
C PRO A 197 40.69 4.57 6.82
N VAL A 198 40.87 3.27 6.61
CA VAL A 198 41.39 2.30 7.59
C VAL A 198 42.81 2.67 8.02
#